data_AF-A0A6I4Q250-F1
#
_entry.id   AF-A0A6I4Q250-F1
#
_cell.length_a   1.000
_cell.length_b   1.000
_cell.length_c   1.000
_cell.angle_alpha   90.00
_cell.angle_beta   90.00
_cell.angle_gamma   90.00
#
_symmetry.space_group_name_H-M   'P 1'
#
loop_
_entity.id
_entity.type
_entity.pdbx_description
1 polymer ?
#
loop_
_entity_poly.entity_id
_entity_poly.type
_entity_poly.pdbx_seq_one_letter_code
_entity_poly.pdbx_strand_id
1 'polypeptide(L)'
;MKGSKLLEQYEQFNYVVEQMLINARDENWDLLLSWQNKYLQLSKGIMLVDDFTAIENIPLKHQDIVRMYIKNILSYQQQLTQLIMTRHSQLREWIGKHVDHQNKIDNYQKIANLM
;
A
#
# COMPACT_ATOMS: atom_id res chain seq x y z
N MET A 1 7.30 27.64 -14.35
CA MET A 1 6.91 26.37 -14.98
C MET A 1 6.05 25.56 -14.02
N LYS A 2 4.71 25.63 -14.11
CA LYS A 2 3.81 24.83 -13.25
C LYS A 2 3.63 23.40 -13.77
N GLY A 3 3.72 23.20 -15.09
CA GLY A 3 3.51 21.89 -15.71
C GLY A 3 4.61 20.86 -15.48
N SER A 4 5.85 21.27 -15.21
CA SER A 4 6.91 20.33 -14.83
C SER A 4 6.71 19.79 -13.41
N LYS A 5 6.20 20.62 -12.50
CA LYS A 5 6.00 20.26 -11.08
C LYS A 5 4.90 19.22 -10.90
N LEU A 6 3.79 19.35 -11.63
CA LEU A 6 2.69 18.40 -11.56
C LEU A 6 3.12 17.03 -12.10
N LEU A 7 3.80 17.01 -13.25
CA LEU A 7 4.33 15.78 -13.82
C LEU A 7 5.27 15.07 -12.84
N GLU A 8 6.19 15.80 -12.22
CA GLU A 8 7.13 15.27 -11.24
C GLU A 8 6.42 14.70 -9.99
N GLN A 9 5.37 15.38 -9.51
CA GLN A 9 4.56 14.86 -8.40
C GLN A 9 3.89 13.52 -8.74
N TYR A 10 3.32 13.41 -9.94
CA TYR A 10 2.69 12.16 -10.39
C TYR A 10 3.71 11.06 -10.67
N GLU A 11 4.88 11.38 -11.21
CA GLU A 11 5.99 10.44 -11.40
C GLU A 11 6.46 9.87 -10.06
N GLN A 12 6.73 10.74 -9.08
CA GLN A 12 7.15 10.33 -7.74
C GLN A 12 6.08 9.49 -7.04
N PHE A 13 4.81 9.87 -7.18
CA PHE A 13 3.72 9.12 -6.57
C PHE A 13 3.54 7.75 -7.22
N ASN A 14 3.60 7.67 -8.56
CA ASN A 14 3.60 6.41 -9.30
C ASN A 14 4.71 5.47 -8.82
N TYR A 15 5.94 5.99 -8.71
CA TYR A 15 7.07 5.22 -8.20
C TYR A 15 6.84 4.70 -6.78
N VAL A 16 6.37 5.54 -5.86
CA VAL A 16 6.13 5.12 -4.47
C VAL A 16 5.08 4.02 -4.39
N VAL A 17 3.97 4.15 -5.12
CA VAL A 17 2.90 3.13 -5.11
C VAL A 17 3.38 1.82 -5.74
N GLU A 18 4.20 1.89 -6.81
CA GLU A 18 4.84 0.72 -7.40
C GLU A 18 5.77 0.01 -6.40
N GLN A 19 6.62 0.75 -5.68
CA GLN A 19 7.49 0.16 -4.65
C GLN A 19 6.69 -0.48 -3.52
N MET A 20 5.58 0.14 -3.10
CA MET A 20 4.68 -0.46 -2.10
C MET A 20 4.08 -1.78 -2.61
N LEU A 21 3.68 -1.84 -3.88
CA LEU A 21 3.14 -3.06 -4.49
C LEU A 21 4.20 -4.17 -4.59
N ILE A 22 5.43 -3.85 -5.00
CA ILE A 22 6.55 -4.81 -5.04
C ILE A 22 6.79 -5.38 -3.64
N ASN A 23 6.93 -4.51 -2.64
CA ASN A 23 7.17 -4.95 -1.26
C ASN A 23 6.01 -5.79 -0.69
N ALA A 24 4.77 -5.51 -1.08
CA ALA A 24 3.61 -6.33 -0.70
C ALA A 24 3.67 -7.74 -1.32
N ARG A 25 4.08 -7.83 -2.59
CA ARG A 25 4.21 -9.11 -3.30
C ARG A 25 5.36 -9.95 -2.77
N ASP A 26 6.45 -9.30 -2.38
CA ASP A 26 7.63 -9.93 -1.80
C ASP A 26 7.47 -10.20 -0.28
N GLU A 27 6.28 -9.93 0.28
CA GLU A 27 5.97 -10.03 1.72
C GLU A 27 6.92 -9.23 2.64
N ASN A 28 7.57 -8.20 2.11
CA ASN A 28 8.45 -7.31 2.88
C ASN A 28 7.63 -6.19 3.56
N TRP A 29 6.87 -6.58 4.58
CA TRP A 29 5.91 -5.72 5.26
C TRP A 29 6.57 -4.53 5.97
N ASP A 30 7.77 -4.70 6.54
CA ASP A 30 8.50 -3.61 7.20
C ASP A 30 8.91 -2.53 6.20
N LEU A 31 9.44 -2.94 5.04
CA LEU A 31 9.80 -2.00 3.98
C LEU A 31 8.55 -1.34 3.40
N LEU A 32 7.45 -2.08 3.20
CA LEU A 32 6.16 -1.52 2.79
C LEU A 32 5.69 -0.41 3.74
N LEU A 33 5.76 -0.64 5.06
CA LEU A 33 5.37 0.35 6.06
C LEU A 33 6.26 1.59 6.03
N SER A 34 7.56 1.43 5.73
CA SER A 34 8.47 2.58 5.61
C SER A 34 8.06 3.58 4.52
N TRP A 35 7.38 3.12 3.46
CA TRP A 35 6.88 3.96 2.37
C TRP A 35 5.60 4.72 2.72
N GLN A 36 4.87 4.32 3.76
CA GLN A 36 3.54 4.84 4.08
C GLN A 36 3.52 6.36 4.31
N ASN A 37 4.52 6.89 5.01
CA ASN A 37 4.60 8.33 5.25
C ASN A 37 4.78 9.11 3.95
N LYS A 38 5.67 8.65 3.06
CA LYS A 38 5.91 9.28 1.76
C LYS A 38 4.67 9.19 0.86
N TYR A 39 3.99 8.05 0.86
CA TYR A 39 2.70 7.87 0.18
C TYR A 39 1.66 8.89 0.64
N LEU A 40 1.50 9.06 1.97
CA LEU A 40 0.53 9.99 2.54
C LEU A 40 0.86 11.46 2.24
N GLN A 41 2.13 11.81 2.26
CA GLN A 41 2.58 13.17 1.91
C GLN A 41 2.28 13.50 0.45
N LEU A 42 2.61 12.59 -0.47
CA LEU A 42 2.38 12.79 -1.90
C LEU A 42 0.89 12.79 -2.25
N SER A 43 0.09 11.90 -1.65
CA SER A 43 -1.36 11.85 -1.91
C SER A 43 -2.07 13.14 -1.48
N LYS A 44 -1.73 13.68 -0.30
CA LYS A 44 -2.22 15.00 0.15
C LYS A 44 -1.74 16.12 -0.76
N GLY A 45 -0.48 16.07 -1.19
CA GLY A 45 0.10 17.07 -2.08
C GLY A 45 -0.63 17.16 -3.43
N ILE A 46 -1.06 16.01 -3.97
CA ILE A 46 -1.83 15.93 -5.22
C ILE A 46 -3.28 16.40 -4.99
N MET A 47 -3.95 15.94 -3.93
CA MET A 47 -5.34 16.35 -3.62
C MET A 47 -5.54 17.86 -3.42
N LEU A 48 -4.49 18.59 -3.03
CA LEU A 48 -4.53 20.04 -2.82
C LEU A 48 -4.36 20.84 -4.13
N VAL A 49 -3.97 20.19 -5.21
CA VAL A 49 -3.92 20.79 -6.54
C VAL A 49 -5.31 20.62 -7.15
N ASP A 50 -5.90 21.70 -7.67
CA ASP A 50 -7.13 21.61 -8.46
C ASP A 50 -6.80 20.93 -9.81
N ASP A 51 -6.77 19.59 -9.76
CA ASP A 51 -6.07 18.71 -10.71
C ASP A 51 -6.55 18.92 -12.15
N PHE A 52 -7.83 19.22 -12.37
CA PHE A 52 -8.38 19.34 -13.73
C PHE A 52 -7.87 20.59 -14.46
N THR A 53 -7.91 21.75 -13.80
CA THR A 53 -7.41 22.99 -14.40
C THR A 53 -5.88 22.97 -14.49
N ALA A 54 -5.19 22.31 -13.55
CA ALA A 54 -3.74 22.19 -13.59
C ALA A 54 -3.25 21.28 -14.73
N ILE A 55 -3.94 20.17 -15.01
CA ILE A 55 -3.62 19.25 -16.11
C ILE A 55 -3.91 19.89 -17.48
N GLU A 56 -4.99 20.65 -17.64
CA GLU A 56 -5.29 21.33 -18.92
C GLU A 56 -4.23 22.38 -19.30
N ASN A 57 -3.53 22.94 -18.31
CA ASN A 57 -2.50 23.97 -18.49
C ASN A 57 -1.08 23.43 -18.80
N ILE A 58 -0.89 22.11 -18.93
CA ILE A 58 0.43 21.52 -19.29
C ILE A 58 0.46 21.08 -20.76
N PRO A 59 1.65 20.98 -21.39
CA PRO A 59 1.76 20.50 -22.77
C PRO A 59 1.11 19.12 -22.95
N LEU A 60 0.44 18.89 -24.09
CA LEU A 60 -0.27 17.63 -24.42
C LEU A 60 0.54 16.36 -24.09
N LYS A 61 1.83 16.31 -24.47
CA LYS A 61 2.71 15.18 -24.16
C LYS A 61 2.82 14.90 -22.65
N HIS A 62 2.82 15.94 -21.81
CA HIS A 62 2.88 15.78 -20.36
C HIS A 62 1.53 15.35 -19.79
N GLN A 63 0.41 15.76 -20.41
CA GLN A 63 -0.93 15.31 -20.03
C GLN A 63 -1.08 13.79 -20.21
N ASP A 64 -0.62 13.26 -21.35
CA ASP A 64 -0.70 11.82 -21.62
C ASP A 64 0.11 11.00 -20.61
N ILE A 65 1.30 11.50 -20.23
CA ILE A 65 2.13 10.86 -19.21
C ILE A 65 1.47 10.91 -17.83
N VAL A 66 0.93 12.07 -17.42
CA VAL A 66 0.20 12.19 -16.15
C VAL A 66 -1.01 11.24 -16.12
N ARG A 67 -1.78 11.15 -17.21
CA ARG A 67 -2.90 10.20 -17.34
C ARG A 67 -2.45 8.75 -17.22
N MET A 68 -1.30 8.40 -17.81
CA MET A 68 -0.71 7.08 -17.66
C MET A 68 -0.34 6.80 -16.19
N TYR A 69 0.32 7.73 -15.50
CA TYR A 69 0.66 7.58 -14.09
C TYR A 69 -0.59 7.43 -13.21
N ILE A 70 -1.65 8.21 -13.45
CA ILE A 70 -2.93 8.08 -12.72
C ILE A 70 -3.49 6.66 -12.87
N LYS A 71 -3.53 6.12 -14.10
CA LYS A 71 -4.01 4.75 -14.34
C LYS A 71 -3.16 3.71 -13.61
N ASN A 72 -1.84 3.86 -13.64
CA ASN A 72 -0.92 2.96 -12.96
C ASN A 72 -1.13 3.00 -11.45
N ILE A 73 -1.16 4.19 -10.85
CA ILE A 73 -1.41 4.40 -9.41
C ILE A 73 -2.70 3.70 -8.97
N LEU A 74 -3.80 3.91 -9.69
CA LEU A 74 -5.09 3.28 -9.38
C LEU A 74 -5.02 1.75 -9.47
N SER A 75 -4.41 1.23 -10.53
CA SER A 75 -4.22 -0.22 -10.71
C SER A 75 -3.37 -0.82 -9.59
N TYR A 76 -2.27 -0.17 -9.23
CA TYR A 76 -1.39 -0.64 -8.16
C TYR A 76 -2.07 -0.58 -6.79
N GLN A 77 -2.83 0.48 -6.49
CA GLN A 77 -3.61 0.60 -5.26
C GLN A 77 -4.66 -0.51 -5.12
N GLN A 78 -5.37 -0.85 -6.20
CA GLN A 78 -6.33 -1.95 -6.19
C GLN A 78 -5.66 -3.28 -5.86
N GLN A 79 -4.53 -3.58 -6.50
CA GLN A 79 -3.77 -4.80 -6.24
C GLN A 79 -3.20 -4.83 -4.82
N LEU A 80 -2.64 -3.72 -4.35
CA LEU A 80 -2.11 -3.58 -3.00
C LEU A 80 -3.20 -3.82 -1.95
N THR A 81 -4.40 -3.27 -2.17
CA THR A 81 -5.56 -3.47 -1.27
C THR A 81 -5.92 -4.95 -1.19
N GLN A 82 -5.98 -5.64 -2.33
CA GLN A 82 -6.29 -7.07 -2.36
C GLN A 82 -5.24 -7.89 -1.59
N LEU A 83 -3.94 -7.60 -1.78
CA LEU A 83 -2.85 -8.29 -1.09
C LEU A 83 -2.92 -8.08 0.42
N ILE A 84 -3.14 -6.84 0.87
CA ILE A 84 -3.25 -6.49 2.29
C ILE A 84 -4.46 -7.19 2.93
N MET A 85 -5.62 -7.18 2.25
CA MET A 85 -6.82 -7.86 2.74
C MET A 85 -6.61 -9.38 2.87
N THR A 86 -6.01 -10.00 1.85
CA THR A 86 -5.67 -11.43 1.88
C THR A 86 -4.70 -11.72 3.03
N ARG A 87 -3.65 -10.91 3.21
CA ARG A 87 -2.69 -11.11 4.31
C ARG A 87 -3.35 -10.97 5.68
N HIS A 88 -4.21 -9.98 5.87
CA HIS A 88 -4.95 -9.83 7.13
C HIS A 88 -5.84 -11.03 7.43
N SER A 89 -6.47 -11.62 6.40
CA SER A 89 -7.26 -12.84 6.56
C SER A 89 -6.40 -14.03 7.02
N GLN A 90 -5.25 -14.24 6.37
CA GLN A 90 -4.29 -15.28 6.73
C GLN A 90 -3.77 -15.12 8.17
N LEU A 91 -3.36 -13.90 8.54
CA LEU A 91 -2.89 -13.61 9.89
C LEU A 91 -3.96 -13.89 10.94
N ARG A 92 -5.22 -13.54 10.67
CA ARG A 92 -6.34 -13.85 11.56
C ARG A 92 -6.49 -15.35 11.78
N GLU A 93 -6.43 -16.14 10.71
CA GLU A 93 -6.51 -17.59 10.80
C GLU A 93 -5.34 -18.19 11.60
N TRP A 94 -4.11 -17.74 11.33
CA TRP A 94 -2.92 -18.23 12.02
C TRP A 94 -2.92 -17.87 13.50
N ILE A 95 -3.32 -16.65 13.87
CA ILE A 95 -3.47 -16.23 15.26
C ILE A 95 -4.50 -17.12 15.97
N GLY A 96 -5.66 -17.37 15.34
CA GLY A 96 -6.68 -18.26 15.90
C GLY A 96 -6.15 -19.68 16.16
N LYS A 97 -5.49 -20.28 15.16
CA LYS A 97 -4.88 -21.61 15.30
C LYS A 97 -3.80 -21.65 16.39
N HIS A 98 -2.99 -20.61 16.49
CA HIS A 98 -1.95 -20.51 17.51
C HIS A 98 -2.55 -20.46 18.91
N VAL A 99 -3.59 -19.63 19.12
CA VAL A 99 -4.30 -19.54 20.41
C VAL A 99 -4.93 -20.89 20.79
N ASP A 100 -5.61 -21.56 19.84
CA ASP A 100 -6.18 -22.88 20.08
C ASP A 100 -5.13 -23.92 20.46
N HIS A 101 -3.97 -23.87 19.79
CA HIS A 101 -2.86 -24.77 20.09
C HIS A 101 -2.29 -24.51 21.49
N GLN A 102 -2.07 -23.24 21.85
CA GLN A 102 -1.57 -22.86 23.17
C GLN A 102 -2.55 -23.29 24.27
N ASN A 103 -3.85 -23.07 24.08
CA ASN A 103 -4.87 -23.50 25.03
C ASN A 103 -4.84 -25.02 25.29
N LYS A 104 -4.61 -25.83 24.23
CA LYS A 104 -4.47 -27.28 24.38
C LYS A 104 -3.23 -27.64 25.20
N ILE A 105 -2.08 -27.02 24.90
CA ILE A 105 -0.83 -27.24 25.64
C ILE A 105 -1.03 -26.91 27.12
N ASP A 106 -1.59 -25.73 27.42
CA ASP A 106 -1.80 -25.27 28.79
C ASP A 106 -2.73 -26.22 29.56
N ASN A 107 -3.78 -26.73 28.92
CA ASN A 107 -4.68 -27.70 29.53
C ASN A 107 -4.00 -29.05 29.78
N TYR A 108 -3.21 -29.57 28.83
CA TYR A 108 -2.45 -30.80 29.04
C TYR A 108 -1.45 -30.66 30.18
N GLN A 109 -0.75 -29.54 30.29
CA GLN A 109 0.20 -29.28 31.36
C GLN A 109 -0.50 -29.17 32.72
N LYS A 110 -1.69 -28.56 32.79
CA LYS A 110 -2.51 -28.56 34.01
C LYS A 110 -2.90 -29.97 34.43
N ILE A 111 -3.32 -30.82 33.50
CA ILE A 111 -3.69 -32.22 33.80
C ILE A 111 -2.47 -33.01 34.28
N ALA A 112 -1.31 -32.85 33.62
CA ALA A 112 -0.09 -33.53 34.02
C ALA A 112 0.36 -33.15 35.43
N ASN A 113 0.20 -31.88 35.83
CA ASN A 113 0.53 -31.41 37.18
C ASN A 113 -0.45 -31.87 38.28
N LEU A 114 -1.57 -32.48 37.91
CA LEU A 114 -2.54 -33.05 38.85
C LEU A 114 -2.32 -34.56 39.10
N MET A 115 -1.44 -35.20 38.31
CA MET A 115 -1.01 -36.60 38.47
C MET A 115 0.29 -36.67 39.26
#